data_AF-A0A075E8T0-F1
#
_entry.id   AF-A0A075E8T0-F1
#
_cell.length_a   1.000
_cell.length_b   1.000
_cell.length_c   1.000
_cell.angle_alpha   90.00
_cell.angle_beta   90.00
_cell.angle_gamma   90.00
#
_symmetry.space_group_name_H-M   'P 1'
#
loop_
_entity.id
_entity.type
_entity.pdbx_description
1 polymer ?
#
loop_
_entity_poly.entity_id
_entity_poly.type
_entity_poly.pdbx_seq_one_letter_code
_entity_poly.pdbx_strand_id
1 'polypeptide(L)' 'LEHRNKKKTPFDFTGWEDYTSEDTPWQENGFDCGVFTCQFLESLSRGEESFNFSQKDIPYLRRRMIWEIAHAQLRTET' A
#
# COMPACT_ATOMS: atom_id res chain seq x y z
N LEU A 1 20.79 8.36 -0.91
CA LEU A 1 21.62 7.95 -2.07
C LEU A 1 21.01 8.34 -3.43
N GLU A 2 19.69 8.27 -3.62
CA GLU A 2 19.04 8.56 -4.91
C GLU A 2 18.99 10.07 -5.25
N HIS A 3 18.62 10.94 -4.31
CA HIS A 3 18.58 12.39 -4.51
C HIS A 3 19.94 12.97 -4.91
N ARG A 4 21.03 12.52 -4.27
CA ARG A 4 22.39 12.91 -4.64
C ARG A 4 22.76 12.45 -6.05
N ASN A 5 22.27 11.29 -6.49
CA ASN A 5 22.53 10.79 -7.84
C ASN A 5 21.77 11.60 -8.89
N LYS A 6 20.47 11.88 -8.68
CA LYS A 6 19.59 12.55 -9.65
C LYS A 6 19.64 14.07 -9.61
N LYS A 7 19.79 14.67 -8.43
CA LYS A 7 19.72 16.12 -8.18
C LYS A 7 21.06 16.74 -7.76
N LYS A 8 22.11 15.92 -7.60
CA LYS A 8 23.48 16.34 -7.24
C LYS A 8 23.61 17.09 -5.92
N THR A 9 22.60 17.01 -5.06
CA THR A 9 22.58 17.62 -3.73
C THR A 9 22.17 16.61 -2.66
N PRO A 10 22.56 16.80 -1.39
CA PRO A 10 21.99 16.03 -0.28
C PRO A 10 20.47 16.21 -0.20
N PHE A 11 19.76 15.20 0.29
CA PHE A 11 18.36 15.34 0.66
C PHE A 11 18.28 15.96 2.06
N ASP A 12 17.41 16.95 2.24
CA ASP A 12 17.16 17.53 3.56
C ASP A 12 16.03 16.75 4.24
N PHE A 13 16.37 16.07 5.33
CA PHE A 13 15.43 15.31 6.15
C PHE A 13 14.81 16.15 7.26
N THR A 14 15.10 17.45 7.34
CA THR A 14 14.54 18.34 8.36
C THR A 14 13.01 18.31 8.31
N GLY A 15 12.36 17.96 9.42
CA GLY A 15 10.90 17.85 9.52
C GLY A 15 10.30 16.53 9.04
N TRP A 16 11.10 15.58 8.55
CA TRP A 16 10.63 14.23 8.26
C TRP A 16 10.57 13.40 9.54
N GLU A 17 9.54 12.57 9.64
CA GLU A 17 9.29 11.69 10.76
C GLU A 17 8.94 10.28 10.29
N ASP A 18 9.46 9.28 10.99
CA ASP A 18 9.09 7.89 10.75
C ASP A 18 7.74 7.63 11.44
N TYR A 19 6.78 7.11 10.68
CA TYR A 19 5.43 6.85 11.17
C TYR A 19 5.09 5.37 11.09
N THR A 20 4.45 4.85 12.14
CA THR A 20 3.84 3.52 12.17
C THR A 20 2.55 3.59 13.00
N SER A 21 1.49 2.95 12.53
CA SER A 21 0.24 2.82 13.29
C SER A 21 0.15 1.44 13.94
N GLU A 22 -0.28 1.39 15.20
CA GLU A 22 -0.54 0.11 15.90
C GLU A 22 -1.73 -0.65 15.26
N ASP A 23 -2.64 0.08 14.62
CA ASP A 23 -3.82 -0.47 13.96
C ASP A 23 -3.52 -0.99 12.54
N THR A 24 -2.26 -0.97 12.12
CA THR A 24 -1.87 -1.45 10.78
C THR A 24 -2.18 -2.94 10.64
N PRO A 25 -2.99 -3.38 9.65
CA PRO A 25 -3.26 -4.79 9.40
C PRO A 25 -1.97 -5.61 9.17
N TRP A 26 -1.88 -6.77 9.82
CA TRP A 26 -0.73 -7.68 9.66
C TRP A 26 -1.10 -8.88 8.79
N GLN A 27 -0.13 -9.32 7.97
CA GLN A 27 -0.23 -10.60 7.28
C GLN A 27 0.03 -11.75 8.28
N GLU A 28 -0.67 -12.86 8.12
CA GLU A 28 -0.55 -14.06 8.96
C GLU A 28 0.10 -15.23 8.21
N ASN A 29 0.68 -14.97 7.03
CA ASN A 29 1.40 -15.95 6.21
C ASN A 29 2.56 -15.33 5.43
N GLY A 30 3.30 -16.14 4.68
CA GLY A 30 4.50 -15.72 3.94
C GLY A 30 4.29 -15.32 2.47
N PHE A 31 3.06 -15.30 1.95
CA PHE A 31 2.79 -15.12 0.51
C PHE A 31 1.77 -14.02 0.18
N ASP A 32 1.19 -13.37 1.19
CA ASP A 32 0.23 -12.27 1.03
C ASP A 32 0.86 -10.87 1.08
N CYS A 33 2.17 -10.76 1.33
CA CYS A 33 2.87 -9.47 1.43
C CYS A 33 2.63 -8.55 0.23
N GLY A 34 2.57 -9.11 -0.98
CA GLY A 34 2.26 -8.35 -2.20
C GLY A 34 0.83 -7.81 -2.23
N VAL A 35 -0.14 -8.58 -1.71
CA VAL A 35 -1.53 -8.12 -1.62
C VAL A 35 -1.65 -7.01 -0.58
N PHE A 36 -1.10 -7.19 0.62
CA PHE A 36 -1.06 -6.15 1.65
C PHE A 36 -0.41 -4.86 1.13
N THR A 37 0.73 -4.96 0.45
CA THR A 37 1.42 -3.80 -0.15
C THR A 37 0.50 -3.06 -1.12
N CYS A 38 -0.19 -3.77 -2.02
CA CYS A 38 -1.12 -3.15 -2.95
C CYS A 38 -2.30 -2.48 -2.26
N GLN A 39 -2.84 -3.08 -1.20
CA GLN A 39 -3.98 -2.53 -0.46
C GLN A 39 -3.60 -1.30 0.38
N PHE A 40 -2.42 -1.28 0.99
CA PHE A 40 -1.88 -0.07 1.63
C PHE A 40 -1.71 1.06 0.63
N LEU A 41 -1.12 0.78 -0.54
CA LEU A 41 -0.96 1.78 -1.59
C LEU A 41 -2.30 2.26 -2.14
N GLU A 42 -3.29 1.38 -2.25
CA GLU A 42 -4.63 1.73 -2.66
C GLU A 42 -5.25 2.77 -1.71
N SER A 43 -5.32 2.47 -0.41
CA SER A 43 -5.82 3.40 0.62
C SER A 43 -5.05 4.72 0.67
N LEU A 44 -3.71 4.65 0.73
CA LEU A 44 -2.86 5.86 0.80
C LEU A 44 -3.03 6.74 -0.44
N SER A 45 -3.15 6.14 -1.64
CA SER A 45 -3.32 6.90 -2.88
C SER A 45 -4.66 7.64 -2.95
N ARG A 46 -5.66 7.21 -2.17
CA ARG A 46 -6.98 7.83 -2.05
C ARG A 46 -7.06 8.85 -0.90
N GLY A 47 -6.00 9.00 -0.12
CA GLY A 47 -5.97 9.87 1.06
C GLY A 47 -6.75 9.30 2.25
N GLU A 48 -6.91 7.97 2.30
CA GLU A 48 -7.51 7.32 3.47
C GLU A 48 -6.54 7.37 4.66
N GLU A 49 -7.08 7.63 5.85
CA GLU A 49 -6.31 7.70 7.10
C GLU A 49 -6.22 6.33 7.80
N SER A 50 -7.06 5.36 7.40
CA SER A 50 -7.12 4.02 7.97
C SER A 50 -7.09 2.93 6.90
N PHE A 51 -6.64 1.74 7.29
CA PHE A 51 -6.59 0.57 6.41
C PHE A 51 -7.77 -0.35 6.71
N ASN A 52 -8.80 -0.29 5.86
CA ASN A 52 -10.07 -0.99 6.08
C ASN A 52 -10.07 -2.41 5.51
N PHE A 53 -9.03 -3.21 5.79
CA PHE A 53 -8.95 -4.61 5.38
C PHE A 53 -8.19 -5.44 6.41
N SER A 54 -8.37 -6.76 6.40
CA SER A 54 -7.54 -7.67 7.18
C SER A 54 -7.20 -8.95 6.42
N GLN A 55 -6.46 -9.84 7.06
CA GLN A 55 -6.06 -11.14 6.50
C GLN A 55 -7.25 -11.96 5.96
N LYS A 56 -8.44 -11.81 6.56
CA LYS A 56 -9.68 -12.51 6.14
C LYS A 56 -10.17 -12.09 4.76
N ASP A 57 -9.84 -10.87 4.32
CA ASP A 57 -10.33 -10.29 3.07
C ASP A 57 -9.43 -10.66 1.88
N ILE A 58 -8.20 -11.09 2.16
CA ILE A 58 -7.16 -11.37 1.14
C ILE A 58 -7.60 -12.36 0.06
N PRO A 59 -8.33 -13.46 0.34
CA PRO A 59 -8.84 -14.33 -0.72
C PRO A 59 -9.72 -13.60 -1.73
N TYR A 60 -10.55 -12.65 -1.26
CA TYR A 60 -11.38 -11.82 -2.14
C TYR A 60 -10.54 -10.77 -2.87
N LEU A 61 -9.69 -10.04 -2.16
CA LEU A 61 -8.87 -8.97 -2.72
C LEU A 61 -7.94 -9.49 -3.82
N ARG A 62 -7.37 -10.69 -3.65
CA ARG A 62 -6.58 -11.36 -4.69
C ARG A 62 -7.40 -11.61 -5.98
N ARG A 63 -8.67 -12.03 -5.85
CA ARG A 63 -9.56 -12.21 -7.01
C ARG A 63 -9.96 -10.86 -7.63
N ARG A 64 -10.20 -9.85 -6.80
CA ARG A 64 -10.47 -8.47 -7.25
C ARG A 64 -9.31 -7.96 -8.09
N MET A 65 -8.08 -8.05 -7.60
CA MET A 65 -6.88 -7.62 -8.32
C MET A 65 -6.73 -8.32 -9.68
N ILE A 66 -6.99 -9.62 -9.77
CA ILE A 66 -6.96 -10.35 -11.06
C ILE A 66 -7.96 -9.73 -12.05
N TRP A 67 -9.18 -9.44 -11.59
CA TRP A 67 -10.19 -8.80 -12.42
C TRP A 67 -9.77 -7.38 -12.82
N GLU A 68 -9.28 -6.57 -11.88
CA GLU A 68 -8.88 -5.18 -12.13
C GLU A 68 -7.72 -5.09 -13.12
N ILE A 69 -6.73 -5.98 -13.01
CA ILE A 69 -5.61 -6.09 -13.96
C ILE A 69 -6.13 -6.48 -15.34
N ALA A 70 -7.00 -7.49 -15.42
CA ALA A 70 -7.54 -7.96 -16.71
C ALA A 70 -8.36 -6.89 -17.45
N HIS A 71 -8.98 -5.97 -16.71
CA HIS A 71 -9.82 -4.91 -17.28
C HIS A 71 -9.13 -3.54 -17.30
N ALA A 72 -7.89 -3.44 -16.80
CA ALA A 72 -7.17 -2.19 -16.60
C ALA A 72 -8.00 -1.12 -15.86
N GLN A 73 -8.82 -1.55 -14.89
CA GLN A 73 -9.79 -0.71 -14.20
C GLN A 73 -9.90 -1.13 -12.73
N LEU A 74 -9.67 -0.18 -11.82
CA LEU A 74 -9.93 -0.36 -10.39
C LEU A 74 -11.44 -0.34 -10.11
N ARG A 75 -11.91 -1.23 -9.26
CA ARG A 75 -13.30 -1.18 -8.78
C ARG A 75 -13.40 -0.17 -7.65
N THR A 76 -14.35 0.74 -7.76
CA THR A 76 -14.83 1.50 -6.59
C THR A 76 -15.76 0.59 -5.81
N GLU A 77 -15.58 0.52 -4.49
CA GLU A 77 -16.52 -0.21 -3.63
C GLU A 77 -17.94 0.38 -3.80
N THR A 78 -18.94 -0.49 -3.92
CA THR A 78 -20.36 -0.16 -3.69
C THR A 78 -20.66 -0.21 -2.21
#